data_AF-A0A9E3SZ89-F1
#
_entry.id   AF-A0A9E3SZ89-F1
#
_cell.length_a   1.000
_cell.length_b   1.000
_cell.length_c   1.000
_cell.angle_alpha   90.00
_cell.angle_beta   90.00
_cell.angle_gamma   90.00
#
_symmetry.space_group_name_H-M   'P 1'
#
loop_
_entity.id
_entity.type
_entity.pdbx_description
1 polymer ?
#
loop_
_entity_poly.entity_id
_entity_poly.type
_entity_poly.pdbx_seq_one_letter_code
_entity_poly.pdbx_strand_id
1 'polypeptide(L)'
;MRRTLFLIASVVVSALFLWLALRDVPFEDVLVSLQQANVAWILIALLFGTIGLWTRGLRWRGLLNDRITPMGSFNMLCIAMLLNQLPLRAGEVARSALATRSGVPFFTAATSILVERLLDTLLVVILLAVSLT
;
A
#
# COMPACT_ATOMS: atom_id res chain seq x y z
N MET A 1 21.69 20.00 1.02
CA MET A 1 20.75 21.02 1.54
C MET A 1 19.31 20.87 1.04
N ARG A 2 19.01 20.81 -0.28
CA ARG A 2 17.61 20.68 -0.75
C ARG A 2 16.87 19.44 -0.21
N ARG A 3 17.54 18.27 -0.18
CA ARG A 3 16.94 16.99 0.26
C ARG A 3 16.59 16.96 1.75
N THR A 4 17.44 17.54 2.60
CA THR A 4 17.19 17.66 4.05
C THR A 4 16.06 18.65 4.34
N LEU A 5 15.97 19.72 3.56
CA LEU A 5 14.91 20.73 3.69
C LEU A 5 13.52 20.15 3.38
N PHE A 6 13.43 19.32 2.32
CA PHE A 6 12.20 18.57 2.01
C PHE A 6 11.81 17.57 3.11
N LEU A 7 12.79 16.83 3.67
CA LEU A 7 12.52 15.89 4.76
C LEU A 7 11.98 16.62 6.00
N ILE A 8 12.63 17.71 6.42
CA ILE A 8 12.19 18.52 7.56
C ILE A 8 10.79 19.08 7.30
N ALA A 9 10.53 19.63 6.11
CA ALA A 9 9.22 20.13 5.74
C ALA A 9 8.13 19.04 5.83
N SER A 10 8.40 17.83 5.29
CA SER A 10 7.44 16.72 5.37
C SER A 10 7.16 16.26 6.80
N VAL A 11 8.17 16.25 7.67
CA VAL A 11 8.00 15.90 9.09
C VAL A 11 7.19 16.97 9.81
N VAL A 12 7.49 18.25 9.59
CA VAL A 12 6.74 19.36 10.20
C VAL A 12 5.28 19.35 9.75
N VAL A 13 5.02 19.15 8.46
CA VAL A 13 3.66 19.03 7.93
C VAL A 13 2.95 17.84 8.57
N SER A 14 3.57 16.66 8.61
CA SER A 14 2.99 15.48 9.23
C SER A 14 2.68 15.69 10.72
N ALA A 15 3.57 16.33 11.46
CA ALA A 15 3.38 16.65 12.88
C ALA A 15 2.24 17.65 13.09
N LEU A 16 2.12 18.67 12.23
CA LEU A 16 1.06 19.66 12.29
C LEU A 16 -0.31 19.03 12.03
N PHE A 17 -0.45 18.17 11.02
CA PHE A 17 -1.70 17.46 10.76
C PHE A 17 -2.06 16.47 11.86
N LEU A 18 -1.06 15.78 12.43
CA LEU A 18 -1.28 14.88 13.56
C LEU A 18 -1.73 15.64 14.81
N TRP A 19 -1.15 16.82 15.07
CA TRP A 19 -1.61 17.71 16.13
C TRP A 19 -3.03 18.20 15.88
N LEU A 20 -3.35 18.66 14.66
CA LEU A 20 -4.70 19.09 14.29
C LEU A 20 -5.74 17.98 14.47
N ALA A 21 -5.38 16.73 14.14
CA ALA A 21 -6.28 15.59 14.28
C ALA A 21 -6.53 15.18 15.75
N LEU A 22 -5.54 15.39 16.64
CA LEU A 22 -5.59 14.90 18.02
C LEU A 22 -5.90 15.99 19.07
N ARG A 23 -5.76 17.28 18.73
CA ARG A 23 -5.86 18.38 19.71
C ARG A 23 -7.19 18.42 20.47
N ASP A 24 -8.27 17.95 19.84
CA ASP A 24 -9.63 17.99 20.38
C ASP A 24 -10.11 16.60 20.83
N VAL A 25 -9.24 15.57 20.81
CA VAL A 25 -9.60 14.18 21.10
C VAL A 25 -9.07 13.77 22.48
N PRO A 26 -9.92 13.59 23.50
CA PRO A 26 -9.49 13.06 24.78
C PRO A 26 -9.05 11.60 24.63
N PHE A 27 -7.85 11.27 25.13
CA PHE A 27 -7.28 9.92 25.04
C PHE A 27 -8.16 8.84 25.68
N GLU A 28 -8.95 9.20 26.69
CA GLU A 28 -9.84 8.29 27.39
C GLU A 28 -10.98 7.79 26.47
N ASP A 29 -11.57 8.68 25.67
CA ASP A 29 -12.61 8.31 24.69
C ASP A 29 -12.06 7.37 23.60
N VAL A 30 -10.78 7.52 23.23
CA VAL A 30 -10.12 6.62 22.28
C VAL A 30 -10.01 5.21 22.87
N LEU A 31 -9.62 5.09 24.15
CA LEU A 31 -9.51 3.79 24.83
C LEU A 31 -10.88 3.11 24.98
N VAL A 32 -11.91 3.88 25.38
CA VAL A 32 -13.28 3.37 25.47
C VAL A 32 -13.78 2.89 24.10
N SER A 33 -13.54 3.68 23.05
CA SER A 33 -13.92 3.30 21.68
C SER A 33 -13.21 2.04 21.19
N LEU A 34 -11.94 1.84 21.54
CA LEU A 34 -11.19 0.62 21.22
C LEU A 34 -11.75 -0.61 21.95
N GLN A 35 -12.20 -0.46 23.19
CA GLN A 35 -12.80 -1.56 23.96
C GLN A 35 -14.20 -1.94 23.45
N GLN A 36 -14.96 -0.97 22.93
CA GLN A 36 -16.27 -1.21 22.33
C GLN A 36 -16.20 -1.65 20.87
N ALA A 37 -15.00 -1.71 20.28
CA ALA A 37 -14.81 -2.10 18.90
C ALA A 37 -15.31 -3.53 18.65
N ASN A 38 -16.22 -3.68 17.71
CA ASN A 38 -16.81 -4.97 17.40
C ASN A 38 -15.83 -5.83 16.59
N VAL A 39 -15.41 -6.94 17.20
CA VAL A 39 -14.44 -7.90 16.64
C VAL A 39 -14.91 -8.49 15.30
N ALA A 40 -16.22 -8.64 15.07
CA ALA A 40 -16.74 -9.15 13.81
C ALA A 40 -16.35 -8.24 12.63
N TRP A 41 -16.43 -6.91 12.81
CA TRP A 41 -16.02 -5.96 11.77
C TRP A 41 -14.51 -5.99 11.51
N ILE A 42 -13.70 -6.23 12.56
CA ILE A 42 -12.25 -6.40 12.42
C ILE A 42 -11.94 -7.65 11.58
N LEU A 43 -12.62 -8.77 11.85
CA LEU A 43 -12.45 -10.01 11.09
C LEU A 43 -12.88 -9.85 9.63
N ILE A 44 -14.00 -9.17 9.38
CA ILE A 44 -14.47 -8.86 8.02
C ILE A 44 -13.41 -8.01 7.29
N ALA A 45 -12.92 -6.94 7.93
CA ALA A 45 -11.88 -6.09 7.34
C ALA A 45 -10.59 -6.86 7.03
N LEU A 46 -10.17 -7.75 7.94
CA LEU A 46 -9.01 -8.62 7.75
C LEU A 46 -9.20 -9.57 6.56
N LEU A 47 -10.38 -10.18 6.46
CA LEU A 47 -10.72 -11.11 5.38
C LEU A 47 -10.72 -10.40 4.03
N PHE A 48 -11.44 -9.28 3.90
CA PHE A 48 -11.47 -8.50 2.67
C PHE A 48 -10.10 -7.89 2.33
N GLY A 49 -9.33 -7.46 3.33
CA GLY A 49 -7.96 -6.98 3.13
C GLY A 49 -7.04 -8.07 2.57
N THR A 50 -7.13 -9.28 3.11
CA THR A 50 -6.35 -10.44 2.65
C THR A 50 -6.75 -10.84 1.23
N ILE A 51 -8.04 -10.90 0.93
CA ILE A 51 -8.55 -11.16 -0.43
C ILE A 51 -8.10 -10.06 -1.39
N GLY A 52 -8.08 -8.80 -0.94
CA GLY A 52 -7.56 -7.66 -1.70
C GLY A 52 -6.07 -7.81 -2.05
N LEU A 53 -5.25 -8.27 -1.11
CA LEU A 53 -3.84 -8.58 -1.39
C LEU A 53 -3.69 -9.78 -2.33
N TRP A 54 -4.51 -10.81 -2.16
CA TRP A 54 -4.51 -12.00 -3.02
C TRP A 54 -4.84 -11.65 -4.48
N THR A 55 -5.94 -10.93 -4.70
CA THR A 55 -6.38 -10.48 -6.03
C THR A 55 -5.36 -9.57 -6.70
N ARG A 56 -4.72 -8.65 -5.94
CA ARG A 56 -3.59 -7.84 -6.43
C ARG A 56 -2.40 -8.70 -6.84
N GLY A 57 -2.05 -9.71 -6.04
CA GLY A 57 -1.01 -10.67 -6.37
C GLY A 57 -1.32 -11.43 -7.67
N LEU A 58 -2.56 -11.89 -7.85
CA LEU A 58 -3.00 -12.56 -9.07
C LEU A 58 -2.93 -11.64 -10.30
N ARG A 59 -3.41 -10.39 -10.19
CA ARG A 59 -3.34 -9.42 -11.29
C ARG A 59 -1.91 -9.16 -11.72
N TRP A 60 -1.00 -8.96 -10.77
CA TRP A 60 0.41 -8.74 -11.07
C TRP A 60 1.07 -9.95 -11.70
N ARG A 61 0.72 -11.17 -11.26
CA ARG A 61 1.15 -12.40 -11.92
C ARG A 61 0.73 -12.42 -13.39
N GLY A 62 -0.49 -11.98 -13.70
CA GLY A 62 -0.96 -11.80 -15.08
C GLY A 62 -0.11 -10.81 -15.88
N LEU A 63 0.28 -9.67 -15.28
CA LEU A 63 1.19 -8.70 -15.92
C LEU A 63 2.60 -9.25 -16.18
N LEU A 64 3.01 -10.30 -15.45
CA LEU A 64 4.29 -10.98 -15.63
C LEU A 64 4.18 -12.23 -16.53
N ASN A 65 3.08 -12.40 -17.26
CA ASN A 65 2.80 -13.57 -18.10
C ASN A 65 2.92 -14.89 -17.33
N ASP A 66 2.35 -14.95 -16.12
CA ASP A 66 2.27 -16.16 -15.28
C ASP A 66 3.62 -16.81 -14.91
N ARG A 67 4.74 -16.08 -15.05
CA ARG A 67 6.09 -16.56 -14.73
C ARG A 67 6.34 -16.89 -13.25
N ILE A 68 5.45 -16.45 -12.37
CA ILE A 68 5.54 -16.65 -10.91
C ILE A 68 4.31 -17.44 -10.45
N THR A 69 4.48 -18.29 -9.45
CA THR A 69 3.35 -19.03 -8.84
C THR A 69 2.38 -18.05 -8.15
N PRO A 70 1.07 -18.38 -8.06
CA PRO A 70 0.09 -17.54 -7.36
C PRO A 70 0.50 -17.22 -5.92
N MET A 71 0.95 -18.24 -5.18
CA MET A 71 1.42 -18.08 -3.80
C MET A 71 2.73 -17.26 -3.73
N GLY A 72 3.64 -17.44 -4.69
CA GLY A 72 4.87 -16.66 -4.78
C GLY A 72 4.57 -15.18 -4.98
N SER A 73 3.66 -14.85 -5.89
CA SER A 73 3.22 -13.47 -6.15
C SER A 73 2.59 -12.82 -4.91
N PHE A 74 1.71 -13.55 -4.21
CA PHE A 74 1.09 -13.09 -2.97
C PHE A 74 2.13 -12.81 -1.88
N ASN A 75 3.04 -13.76 -1.63
CA ASN A 75 4.08 -13.60 -0.62
C ASN A 75 5.01 -12.41 -0.92
N MET A 76 5.41 -12.25 -2.18
CA MET A 76 6.21 -11.09 -2.61
C MET A 76 5.46 -9.76 -2.37
N LEU A 77 4.15 -9.73 -2.62
CA LEU A 77 3.33 -8.54 -2.36
C LEU A 77 3.23 -8.24 -0.86
N CYS A 78 3.03 -9.25 -0.01
CA CYS A 78 3.01 -9.09 1.44
C CYS A 78 4.33 -8.50 1.96
N ILE A 79 5.47 -9.04 1.51
CA ILE A 79 6.80 -8.53 1.86
C ILE A 79 6.99 -7.08 1.37
N ALA A 80 6.57 -6.80 0.13
CA ALA A 80 6.63 -5.46 -0.43
C ALA A 80 5.81 -4.45 0.39
N MET A 81 4.58 -4.82 0.80
CA MET A 81 3.72 -3.94 1.60
C MET A 81 4.33 -3.66 2.98
N LEU A 82 4.93 -4.65 3.62
CA LEU A 82 5.64 -4.47 4.88
C LEU A 82 6.82 -3.50 4.73
N LEU A 83 7.63 -3.67 3.68
CA LEU A 83 8.78 -2.82 3.40
C LEU A 83 8.41 -1.42 2.91
N ASN A 84 7.18 -1.21 2.47
CA ASN A 84 6.69 0.11 2.10
C ASN A 84 6.53 1.05 3.32
N GLN A 85 6.50 0.50 4.54
CA GLN A 85 6.50 1.28 5.78
C GLN A 85 7.85 1.98 6.03
N LEU A 86 8.92 1.54 5.36
CA LEU A 86 10.23 2.18 5.44
C LEU A 86 10.26 3.48 4.63
N PRO A 87 11.11 4.45 5.04
CA PRO A 87 11.34 5.65 4.25
C PRO A 87 11.78 5.29 2.82
N LEU A 88 11.33 6.09 1.84
CA LEU A 88 11.51 5.89 0.39
C LEU A 88 10.66 4.80 -0.30
N ARG A 89 9.60 4.27 0.32
CA ARG A 89 8.71 3.28 -0.32
C ARG A 89 9.49 2.08 -0.86
N ALA A 90 10.43 1.57 -0.07
CA ALA A 90 11.35 0.49 -0.45
C ALA A 90 10.65 -0.81 -0.89
N GLY A 91 9.37 -0.97 -0.55
CA GLY A 91 8.54 -2.09 -0.96
C GLY A 91 8.48 -2.35 -2.46
N GLU A 92 8.42 -1.32 -3.29
CA GLU A 92 8.33 -1.49 -4.75
C GLU A 92 9.64 -2.05 -5.32
N VAL A 93 10.78 -1.61 -4.80
CA VAL A 93 12.11 -2.12 -5.15
C VAL A 93 12.28 -3.55 -4.66
N ALA A 94 11.78 -3.88 -3.47
CA ALA A 94 11.83 -5.23 -2.94
C ALA A 94 11.02 -6.20 -3.83
N ARG A 95 9.85 -5.78 -4.31
CA ARG A 95 8.99 -6.57 -5.20
C ARG A 95 9.68 -6.90 -6.51
N SER A 96 10.31 -5.91 -7.16
CA SER A 96 11.04 -6.15 -8.41
C SER A 96 12.29 -7.00 -8.20
N ALA A 97 13.04 -6.78 -7.11
CA ALA A 97 14.19 -7.61 -6.76
C ALA A 97 13.83 -9.07 -6.49
N LEU A 98 12.71 -9.32 -5.79
CA LEU A 98 12.21 -10.67 -5.53
C LEU A 98 11.73 -11.36 -6.81
N ALA A 99 11.05 -10.63 -7.70
CA ALA A 99 10.65 -11.16 -9.01
C ALA A 99 11.87 -11.57 -9.86
N THR A 100 12.97 -10.82 -9.76
CA THR A 100 14.23 -11.17 -10.45
C THR A 100 14.84 -12.46 -9.96
N ARG A 101 14.72 -12.78 -8.66
CA ARG A 101 15.13 -14.09 -8.13
C ARG A 101 14.28 -15.25 -8.67
N SER A 102 13.09 -14.98 -9.17
CA SER A 102 12.20 -15.96 -9.81
C SER A 102 12.31 -15.98 -11.34
N GLY A 103 13.36 -15.39 -11.92
CA GLY A 103 13.63 -15.45 -13.37
C GLY A 103 12.93 -14.37 -14.20
N VAL A 104 12.37 -13.34 -13.57
CA VAL A 104 11.75 -12.19 -14.27
C VAL A 104 12.74 -11.03 -14.36
N PRO A 105 13.03 -10.46 -15.54
CA PRO A 105 13.94 -9.32 -15.64
C PRO A 105 13.50 -8.15 -14.75
N PHE A 106 14.45 -7.54 -14.03
CA PHE A 106 14.16 -6.44 -13.09
C PHE A 106 13.38 -5.30 -13.75
N PHE A 107 13.75 -4.92 -14.98
CA PHE A 107 13.05 -3.88 -15.73
C PHE A 107 11.61 -4.27 -16.04
N THR A 108 11.34 -5.52 -16.43
CA THR A 108 9.97 -6.01 -16.66
C THR A 108 9.14 -5.94 -15.37
N ALA A 109 9.72 -6.32 -14.24
CA ALA A 109 9.03 -6.23 -12.96
C ALA A 109 8.78 -4.77 -12.55
N ALA A 110 9.77 -3.89 -12.70
CA ALA A 110 9.63 -2.46 -12.36
C ALA A 110 8.60 -1.75 -13.26
N THR A 111 8.62 -1.99 -14.57
CA THR A 111 7.64 -1.39 -15.49
C THR A 111 6.25 -1.91 -15.24
N SER A 112 6.08 -3.20 -14.91
CA SER A 112 4.77 -3.76 -14.54
C SER A 112 4.17 -3.06 -13.32
N ILE A 113 4.99 -2.72 -12.31
CA ILE A 113 4.54 -2.01 -11.11
C ILE A 113 4.11 -0.58 -11.48
N LEU A 114 4.89 0.12 -12.30
CA LEU A 114 4.54 1.47 -12.78
C LEU A 114 3.21 1.46 -13.55
N VAL A 115 3.03 0.51 -14.47
CA VAL A 115 1.77 0.34 -15.22
C VAL A 115 0.61 0.08 -14.26
N GLU A 116 0.80 -0.80 -13.27
CA GLU A 116 -0.19 -1.05 -12.22
C GLU A 116 -0.59 0.23 -11.47
N ARG A 117 0.38 1.05 -11.07
CA ARG A 117 0.12 2.32 -10.36
C ARG A 117 -0.62 3.34 -11.22
N LEU A 118 -0.23 3.45 -12.49
CA LEU A 118 -0.89 4.35 -13.45
C LEU A 118 -2.34 3.93 -13.67
N LEU A 119 -2.59 2.63 -13.89
CA LEU A 119 -3.93 2.10 -14.04
C LEU A 119 -4.77 2.32 -12.78
N ASP A 120 -4.22 2.03 -11.59
CA ASP A 120 -4.94 2.22 -10.33
C ASP A 120 -5.29 3.70 -10.11
N THR A 121 -4.36 4.63 -10.40
CA THR A 121 -4.60 6.07 -10.28
C THR A 121 -5.66 6.55 -11.26
N LEU A 122 -5.59 6.08 -12.50
CA LEU A 122 -6.54 6.42 -13.55
C LEU A 122 -7.94 5.90 -13.22
N LEU A 123 -8.05 4.67 -12.72
CA LEU A 123 -9.33 4.10 -12.27
C LEU A 123 -9.93 4.90 -11.13
N VAL A 124 -9.13 5.30 -10.13
CA VAL A 124 -9.61 6.14 -9.02
C VAL A 124 -10.13 7.48 -9.55
N VAL A 125 -9.41 8.12 -10.48
CA VAL A 125 -9.85 9.39 -11.08
C VAL A 125 -11.16 9.23 -11.85
N ILE A 126 -11.32 8.16 -12.64
CA ILE A 126 -12.56 7.88 -13.37
C ILE A 126 -13.72 7.65 -12.39
N LEU A 127 -13.52 6.81 -11.37
CA LEU A 127 -14.56 6.52 -10.37
C LEU A 127 -15.00 7.78 -9.63
N LEU A 128 -14.06 8.66 -9.28
CA LEU A 128 -14.37 9.94 -8.67
C LEU A 128 -15.17 10.85 -9.61
N ALA A 129 -14.79 10.91 -10.90
CA ALA A 129 -15.52 11.70 -11.88
C ALA A 129 -16.96 11.20 -12.08
N VAL A 130 -17.16 9.89 -12.16
CA VAL A 130 -18.49 9.26 -12.28
C VAL A 130 -19.31 9.41 -10.99
N SER A 131 -18.68 9.35 -9.83
CA SER A 131 -19.39 9.54 -8.55
C SER A 131 -19.84 10.99 -8.32
N LEU A 132 -19.25 11.96 -9.04
CA LEU A 132 -19.57 13.37 -8.91
C LEU A 132 -20.67 13.82 -9.89
N THR A 133 -20.96 13.01 -10.92
CA THR A 133 -22.08 13.18 -11.86
C THR A 133 -23.33 12.48 -11.37
#